data_AF-A0A2M9A9P6-F1
#
_entry.id   AF-A0A2M9A9P6-F1
#
_cell.length_a   1.000
_cell.length_b   1.000
_cell.length_c   1.000
_cell.angle_alpha   90.00
_cell.angle_beta   90.00
_cell.angle_gamma   90.00
#
_symmetry.space_group_name_H-M   'P 1'
#
loop_
_entity.id
_entity.type
_entity.pdbx_description
1 polymer ?
#
loop_
_entity_poly.entity_id
_entity_poly.type
_entity_poly.pdbx_seq_one_letter_code
_entity_poly.pdbx_strand_id
1 'polypeptide(L)'
;MDFSDKFYAKNAASARAWAETDPRKKAPRREARKPAEPKMGICEKCKKEALVRAHRSRETDMKDGAASYGVVVHYYCEDCYPKSRRDTPTEPPLSSKQVKNLLRGAKKNLR
;
A
#
# COMPACT_ATOMS: atom_id res chain seq x y z
N MET A 1 16.61 -22.66 -47.55
CA MET A 1 15.75 -22.62 -46.34
C MET A 1 14.33 -22.82 -46.79
N ASP A 2 13.83 -24.03 -46.58
CA ASP A 2 12.54 -24.47 -47.05
C ASP A 2 11.41 -23.79 -46.26
N PHE A 3 10.27 -23.59 -46.92
CA PHE A 3 9.11 -22.93 -46.33
C PHE A 3 8.63 -23.60 -45.02
N SER A 4 8.83 -24.91 -44.93
CA SER A 4 8.59 -25.73 -43.74
C SER A 4 9.38 -25.26 -42.53
N ASP A 5 10.68 -24.97 -42.67
CA ASP A 5 11.54 -24.60 -41.54
C ASP A 5 11.13 -23.28 -40.92
N LYS A 6 10.73 -22.31 -41.75
CA LYS A 6 10.23 -21.02 -41.27
C LYS A 6 8.88 -21.16 -40.57
N PHE A 7 8.03 -22.09 -41.03
CA PHE A 7 6.75 -22.37 -40.42
C PHE A 7 6.91 -23.05 -39.05
N TYR A 8 7.77 -24.06 -38.95
CA TYR A 8 8.09 -24.72 -37.68
C TYR A 8 8.76 -23.76 -36.69
N ALA A 9 9.66 -22.89 -37.15
CA ALA A 9 10.28 -21.88 -36.29
C ALA A 9 9.25 -20.88 -35.74
N LYS A 10 8.29 -20.44 -36.56
CA LYS A 10 7.21 -19.54 -36.12
C LYS A 10 6.26 -20.22 -35.14
N ASN A 11 5.89 -21.47 -35.36
CA ASN A 11 5.05 -22.24 -34.42
C ASN A 11 5.77 -22.53 -33.10
N ALA A 12 7.07 -22.81 -33.14
CA ALA A 12 7.86 -22.99 -31.93
C ALA A 12 8.00 -21.67 -31.13
N ALA A 13 8.19 -20.55 -31.83
CA ALA A 13 8.26 -19.23 -31.21
C ALA A 13 6.92 -18.82 -30.56
N SER A 14 5.80 -19.05 -31.25
CA SER A 14 4.47 -18.75 -30.69
C SER A 14 4.17 -19.65 -29.49
N ALA A 15 4.41 -20.96 -29.57
CA ALA A 15 4.19 -21.88 -28.45
C ALA A 15 4.96 -21.49 -27.18
N ARG A 16 6.18 -20.96 -27.32
CA ARG A 16 6.98 -20.44 -26.19
C ARG A 16 6.36 -19.18 -25.58
N ALA A 17 5.88 -18.24 -26.40
CA ALA A 17 5.22 -17.03 -25.92
C ALA A 17 3.93 -17.32 -25.13
N TRP A 18 3.15 -18.33 -25.54
CA TRP A 18 1.96 -18.77 -24.79
C TRP A 18 2.33 -19.45 -23.47
N ALA A 19 3.44 -20.20 -23.43
CA ALA A 19 3.91 -20.84 -22.20
C ALA A 19 4.46 -19.84 -21.15
N GLU A 20 4.99 -18.69 -21.59
CA GLU A 20 5.49 -17.61 -20.71
C GLU A 20 4.36 -16.71 -20.16
N THR A 21 3.23 -16.62 -20.87
CA THR A 21 2.09 -15.80 -20.46
C THR A 21 1.10 -16.56 -19.55
N ASP A 22 1.26 -17.87 -19.37
CA ASP A 22 0.41 -18.68 -18.49
C ASP A 22 0.50 -18.20 -17.02
N PRO A 23 -0.57 -17.63 -16.46
CA PRO A 23 -0.57 -17.10 -15.09
C PRO A 23 -0.36 -18.21 -14.04
N ARG A 24 -0.50 -19.49 -14.40
CA ARG A 24 -0.29 -20.63 -13.51
C ARG A 24 1.19 -20.95 -13.27
N LYS A 25 2.11 -20.49 -14.12
CA LYS A 25 3.57 -20.67 -13.98
C LYS A 25 4.29 -19.50 -13.29
N LYS A 26 3.58 -18.44 -12.93
CA LYS A 26 4.15 -17.38 -12.08
C LYS A 26 4.43 -17.99 -10.70
N ALA A 27 5.72 -17.98 -10.33
CA ALA A 27 6.35 -18.49 -9.12
C ALA A 27 5.45 -18.58 -7.87
N PRO A 28 5.71 -19.56 -6.97
CA PRO A 28 4.90 -19.76 -5.77
C PRO A 28 4.75 -18.44 -5.03
N ARG A 29 3.48 -18.11 -4.79
CA ARG A 29 2.95 -17.05 -3.92
C ARG A 29 3.97 -16.73 -2.83
N ARG A 30 4.71 -15.61 -3.01
CA ARG A 30 5.70 -15.11 -2.05
C ARG A 30 5.13 -15.27 -0.65
N GLU A 31 5.78 -16.09 0.17
CA GLU A 31 5.41 -16.35 1.54
C GLU A 31 5.10 -15.02 2.24
N ALA A 32 4.01 -14.98 3.01
CA ALA A 32 3.61 -13.81 3.75
C ALA A 32 4.79 -13.35 4.62
N ARG A 33 5.46 -12.26 4.21
CA ARG A 33 6.62 -11.73 4.93
C ARG A 33 6.20 -11.49 6.37
N LYS A 34 6.79 -12.26 7.31
CA LYS A 34 6.57 -12.07 8.73
C LYS A 34 6.93 -10.61 9.08
N PRO A 35 6.10 -9.90 9.85
CA PRO A 35 6.45 -8.55 10.29
C PRO A 35 7.76 -8.64 11.06
N ALA A 36 8.71 -7.74 10.75
CA ALA A 36 9.97 -7.68 11.44
C ALA A 36 9.73 -7.49 12.95
N GLU A 37 10.49 -8.19 13.78
CA GLU A 37 10.43 -8.05 15.23
C GLU A 37 10.70 -6.59 15.61
N PRO A 38 9.87 -5.99 16.49
CA PRO A 38 10.01 -4.59 16.86
C PRO A 38 11.29 -4.41 17.67
N LYS A 39 12.16 -3.52 17.20
CA LYS A 39 13.42 -3.19 17.86
C LYS A 39 13.24 -1.91 18.66
N MET A 40 13.97 -1.78 19.77
CA MET A 40 14.09 -0.51 20.48
C MET A 40 14.83 0.49 19.59
N GLY A 41 14.30 1.71 19.46
CA GLY A 41 14.90 2.76 18.65
C GLY A 41 14.26 4.12 18.88
N ILE A 42 14.76 5.13 18.17
CA ILE A 42 14.26 6.50 18.27
C ILE A 42 13.19 6.71 17.19
N CYS A 43 12.00 7.16 17.59
CA CYS A 43 10.94 7.51 16.65
C CYS A 43 11.28 8.82 15.91
N GLU A 44 11.21 8.85 14.58
CA GLU A 44 11.53 10.04 13.79
C GLU A 44 10.56 11.22 14.02
N LYS A 45 9.32 10.92 14.42
CA LYS A 45 8.27 11.94 14.61
C LYS A 45 8.31 12.59 15.99
N CYS A 46 8.40 11.79 17.05
CA CYS A 46 8.38 12.29 18.43
C CYS A 46 9.76 12.34 19.10
N LYS A 47 10.80 11.80 18.45
CA LYS A 47 12.20 11.77 18.92
C LYS A 47 12.40 11.10 20.28
N LYS A 48 11.44 10.29 20.73
CA LYS A 48 11.53 9.50 21.96
C LYS A 48 12.04 8.10 21.64
N GLU A 49 12.76 7.51 22.59
CA GLU A 49 13.14 6.10 22.57
C GLU A 49 11.91 5.23 22.89
N ALA A 50 11.55 4.35 21.97
CA ALA A 50 10.39 3.46 22.09
C ALA A 50 10.57 2.20 21.23
N LEU A 51 9.61 1.27 21.29
CA LEU A 51 9.48 0.23 20.29
C LEU A 51 9.17 0.89 18.94
N VAL A 52 10.06 0.75 17.96
CA VAL A 52 9.88 1.32 16.62
C VAL A 52 9.59 0.26 15.58
N ARG A 53 8.69 0.61 14.65
CA ARG A 53 8.34 -0.20 13.49
C ARG A 53 8.72 0.52 12.20
N ALA A 54 9.33 -0.23 11.27
CA ALA A 54 9.69 0.28 9.96
C ALA A 54 8.44 0.50 9.09
N HIS A 55 8.22 1.75 8.68
CA HIS A 55 7.21 2.16 7.73
C HIS A 55 7.87 2.49 6.38
N ARG A 56 7.33 1.96 5.28
CA ARG A 56 7.84 2.23 3.93
C ARG A 56 6.94 3.23 3.23
N SER A 57 7.41 4.45 3.04
CA SER A 57 6.75 5.47 2.22
C SER A 57 7.33 5.43 0.80
N ARG A 58 6.49 5.76 -0.18
CA ARG A 58 6.97 6.11 -1.53
C ARG A 58 7.13 7.62 -1.54
N GLU A 59 8.32 8.09 -1.86
CA GLU A 59 8.62 9.50 -1.98
C GLU A 59 9.00 9.81 -3.43
N THR A 60 8.50 10.94 -3.90
CA THR A 60 8.81 11.48 -5.21
C THR A 60 9.45 12.83 -5.00
N ASP A 61 10.74 12.94 -5.27
CA ASP A 61 11.46 14.20 -5.18
C ASP A 61 11.66 14.75 -6.60
N MET A 62 11.30 16.02 -6.79
CA MET A 62 11.59 16.76 -8.02
C MET A 62 12.66 17.81 -7.71
N LYS A 63 13.87 17.59 -8.22
CA LYS A 63 14.98 18.56 -8.14
C LYS A 63 15.62 18.69 -9.52
N ASP A 64 15.95 19.93 -9.89
CA ASP A 64 16.67 20.27 -11.12
C ASP A 64 16.04 19.69 -12.41
N GLY A 65 14.71 19.65 -12.49
CA GLY A 65 13.98 19.17 -13.66
C GLY A 65 13.91 17.64 -13.82
N ALA A 66 14.49 16.88 -12.89
CA ALA A 66 14.36 15.43 -12.85
C ALA A 66 13.47 14.97 -11.68
N ALA A 67 12.61 14.00 -11.94
CA ALA A 67 11.80 13.34 -10.92
C ALA A 67 12.47 12.02 -10.50
N SER A 68 12.83 11.88 -9.22
CA SER A 68 13.28 10.62 -8.65
C SER A 68 12.14 9.97 -7.87
N TYR A 69 11.99 8.65 -8.05
CA TYR A 69 10.99 7.85 -7.37
C TYR A 69 11.70 6.86 -6.44
N GLY A 70 11.54 7.04 -5.14
CA GLY A 70 12.22 6.26 -4.11
C GLY A 70 11.24 5.58 -3.16
N VAL A 71 11.71 4.51 -2.50
CA VAL A 71 11.06 3.98 -1.30
C VAL A 71 11.94 4.33 -0.12
N VAL A 72 11.42 5.15 0.79
CA VAL A 72 12.11 5.55 2.02
C VAL A 72 11.56 4.75 3.18
N VAL A 73 12.45 4.37 4.11
CA VAL A 73 12.10 3.60 5.31
C VAL A 73 12.20 4.53 6.50
N HIS A 74 11.08 4.78 7.15
CA HIS A 74 10.99 5.57 8.38
C HIS A 74 10.76 4.67 9.59
N TYR A 75 11.28 5.05 10.74
CA TYR A 75 11.05 4.36 12.00
C TYR A 75 10.12 5.17 12.91
N TYR A 76 8.94 4.62 13.20
CA TYR A 76 7.95 5.25 14.06
C TYR A 76 7.58 4.38 15.25
N CYS A 77 7.27 5.02 16.38
CA CYS A 77 6.62 4.33 17.50
C CYS A 77 5.17 3.98 17.16
N GLU A 78 4.55 3.09 17.95
CA GLU A 78 3.18 2.60 17.72
C GLU A 78 2.14 3.73 17.62
N ASP A 79 2.27 4.78 18.44
CA ASP A 79 1.37 5.93 18.42
C ASP A 79 1.55 6.83 17.18
N CYS A 80 2.78 6.93 16.69
CA CYS A 80 3.12 7.76 15.54
C CYS A 80 2.96 7.03 14.21
N TYR A 81 2.82 5.70 14.25
CA TYR A 81 2.75 4.87 13.06
C TYR A 81 1.52 5.25 12.21
N PRO A 82 1.67 5.51 10.90
CA PRO A 82 0.56 5.86 10.03
C PRO A 82 -0.51 4.77 10.02
N LYS A 83 -1.71 5.10 10.50
CA LYS A 83 -2.86 4.17 10.46
C LYS A 83 -3.33 4.01 9.02
N SER A 84 -3.73 2.79 8.67
CA SER A 84 -4.23 2.52 7.33
C SER A 84 -5.55 3.28 7.11
N ARG A 85 -5.86 3.63 5.85
CA ARG A 85 -7.16 4.25 5.50
C ARG A 85 -8.37 3.40 5.91
N ARG A 86 -8.18 2.11 6.16
CA ARG A 86 -9.26 1.21 6.63
C ARG A 86 -9.54 1.36 8.12
N ASP A 87 -8.53 1.79 8.89
CA ASP A 87 -8.61 1.94 10.35
C ASP A 87 -8.91 3.40 10.74
N THR A 88 -8.88 4.33 9.79
CA THR A 88 -9.37 5.70 9.99
C THR A 88 -10.89 5.71 9.83
N PRO A 89 -11.66 6.22 10.81
CA PRO A 89 -13.10 6.33 10.68
C PRO A 89 -13.40 7.15 9.41
N THR A 90 -14.09 6.51 8.47
CA THR A 90 -14.39 7.09 7.14
C THR A 90 -15.35 8.26 7.27
N GLU A 91 -16.11 8.31 8.36
CA GLU A 91 -17.00 9.41 8.68
C GLU A 91 -16.28 10.44 9.55
N PRO A 92 -16.20 11.71 9.12
CA PRO A 92 -15.70 12.76 9.99
C PRO A 92 -16.60 12.83 11.23
N PRO A 93 -16.05 13.12 12.42
CA PRO A 93 -16.87 13.29 13.61
C PRO A 93 -17.93 14.37 13.34
N LEU A 94 -19.19 14.05 13.62
CA LEU A 94 -20.32 14.97 13.42
C LEU A 94 -20.02 16.30 14.10
N SER A 95 -20.16 17.40 13.35
CA SER A 95 -19.97 18.73 13.90
C SER A 95 -21.01 19.01 14.99
N SER A 96 -20.67 19.87 15.95
CA SER A 96 -21.58 20.26 17.03
C SER A 96 -22.93 20.81 16.54
N LYS A 97 -22.96 21.44 15.35
CA LYS A 97 -24.20 21.89 14.69
C LYS A 97 -25.06 20.72 14.19
N GLN A 98 -24.43 19.72 13.57
CA GLN A 98 -25.12 18.52 13.09
C GLN A 98 -25.72 17.71 14.24
N VAL A 99 -24.97 17.55 15.34
CA VAL A 99 -25.45 16.90 16.56
C VAL A 99 -26.67 17.64 17.15
N LYS A 100 -26.61 18.97 17.24
CA LYS A 100 -27.75 19.78 17.73
C LYS A 100 -28.98 19.65 16.85
N ASN A 101 -28.83 19.61 15.53
CA ASN A 101 -29.95 19.44 14.61
C ASN A 101 -30.59 18.05 14.72
N LEU A 102 -29.78 17.00 14.85
CA LEU A 102 -30.24 15.63 15.11
C LEU A 102 -31.08 15.55 16.40
N LEU A 103 -30.55 16.10 17.50
CA LEU A 103 -31.26 16.13 18.79
C LEU A 103 -32.56 16.94 18.72
N ARG A 104 -32.57 18.06 17.99
CA ARG A 104 -33.77 18.89 17.80
C ARG A 104 -34.82 18.18 16.95
N GLY A 105 -34.42 17.44 15.92
CA GLY A 105 -35.32 16.61 15.12
C GLY A 105 -35.93 15.48 15.93
N ALA A 106 -35.11 14.75 16.68
CA ALA A 106 -35.57 13.69 17.58
C ALA A 106 -36.57 14.20 18.63
N LYS A 107 -36.29 15.36 19.24
CA LYS A 107 -37.20 15.98 20.23
C LYS A 107 -38.56 16.38 19.64
N LYS A 108 -38.63 16.72 18.34
CA LYS A 108 -39.90 17.07 17.68
C LYS A 108 -40.79 15.86 17.45
N ASN A 109 -40.21 14.69 17.18
CA ASN A 109 -40.95 13.45 16.92
C ASN A 109 -41.35 12.71 18.21
N LEU A 110 -40.95 13.22 19.37
CA LEU A 110 -41.22 12.65 20.69
C LEU A 110 -42.39 13.32 21.42
N ARG A 111 -43.05 14.28 20.76
CA ARG A 111 -44.26 14.98 21.18
C ARG A 111 -45.39 14.66 20.22
#